data_AF-A0A8R2JQN1-F1
#
_entry.id   AF-A0A8R2JQN1-F1
#
_cell.length_a   1.000
_cell.length_b   1.000
_cell.length_c   1.000
_cell.angle_alpha   90.00
_cell.angle_beta   90.00
_cell.angle_gamma   90.00
#
_symmetry.space_group_name_H-M   'P 1'
#
loop_
_entity.id
_entity.type
_entity.pdbx_description
1 polymer ?
#
loop_
_entity_poly.entity_id
_entity_poly.type
_entity_poly.pdbx_seq_one_letter_code
_entity_poly.pdbx_strand_id
1 'polypeptide(L)'
;MGKMLAINASMSRMDIGECPKIHDNALRADFEKAQQKFDHYYDVDATEHLQAFISDCDRRTEAARKRLLETQEELTAEVAEKANAVHELAEKIGQTLAKAEELGAQGLVDDSLKLMGEIEDLRKKKSEAEDTYRNSMPVSSYQQQKLRVCDVCSAYLGIHDNDRRLADHFGGKLHLGFIKIREKLSELEKNYEERHEARRKFDEQERYKRDDKRSHRSRSGDRNDRHRRSRSRSRHSRHRSRSRSRSRTHKHDRRDRDRRRH
;
A
#
# COMPACT_ATOMS: atom_id res chain seq x y z
N MET A 1 -5.39 40.93 -16.69
CA MET A 1 -4.44 40.83 -15.57
C MET A 1 -4.86 39.66 -14.70
N GLY A 2 -4.06 38.60 -14.64
CA GLY A 2 -4.39 37.39 -13.90
C GLY A 2 -3.42 36.29 -14.30
N LYS A 3 -2.16 36.44 -13.87
CA LYS A 3 -1.12 35.43 -14.08
C LYS A 3 -1.63 34.11 -13.50
N MET A 4 -1.86 33.11 -14.36
CA MET A 4 -1.97 31.72 -13.97
C MET A 4 -0.65 31.35 -13.28
N LEU A 5 -0.67 31.39 -11.96
CA LEU A 5 0.30 30.76 -11.11
C LEU A 5 0.23 29.25 -11.39
N ALA A 6 1.02 28.81 -12.37
CA ALA A 6 1.51 27.44 -12.46
C ALA A 6 2.39 27.20 -11.23
N ILE A 7 1.74 26.99 -10.08
CA ILE A 7 2.39 26.43 -8.91
C ILE A 7 2.58 24.96 -9.24
N ASN A 8 3.80 24.63 -9.69
CA ASN A 8 4.35 23.29 -9.61
C ASN A 8 4.02 22.73 -8.22
N ALA A 9 2.99 21.88 -8.14
CA ALA A 9 2.60 21.19 -6.92
C ALA A 9 3.34 19.84 -6.77
N SER A 10 4.50 19.71 -7.42
CA SER A 10 5.41 18.56 -7.36
C SER A 10 6.34 18.62 -6.14
N MET A 11 5.78 18.89 -4.96
CA MET A 11 6.50 18.78 -3.69
C MET A 11 5.61 18.18 -2.59
N SER A 12 4.75 17.25 -2.96
CA SER A 12 4.01 16.42 -2.01
C SER A 12 4.69 15.06 -1.94
N ARG A 13 5.15 14.64 -0.76
CA ARG A 13 5.86 13.35 -0.53
C ARG A 13 5.04 12.09 -0.87
N MET A 14 3.82 12.26 -1.38
CA MET A 14 2.87 11.24 -1.83
C MET A 14 2.38 11.54 -3.26
N ASP A 15 3.29 11.83 -4.19
CA ASP A 15 2.90 12.01 -5.59
C ASP A 15 2.53 10.67 -6.23
N ILE A 16 1.28 10.58 -6.68
CA ILE A 16 0.72 9.47 -7.49
C ILE A 16 1.22 9.58 -8.95
N GLY A 17 1.97 10.64 -9.26
CA GLY A 17 2.39 11.01 -10.61
C GLY A 17 1.36 11.90 -11.31
N GLU A 18 1.64 12.25 -12.57
CA GLU A 18 0.69 12.95 -13.41
C GLU A 18 -0.51 12.05 -13.73
N CYS A 19 -1.71 12.62 -13.72
CA CYS A 19 -2.90 11.86 -14.06
C CYS A 19 -2.86 11.42 -15.53
N PRO A 20 -3.13 10.13 -15.85
CA PRO A 20 -3.16 9.66 -17.23
C PRO A 20 -4.36 10.20 -18.03
N LYS A 21 -5.33 10.85 -17.36
CA LYS A 21 -6.55 11.39 -17.98
C LYS A 21 -6.41 12.91 -18.18
N ILE A 22 -7.08 13.41 -19.23
CA ILE A 22 -7.13 14.83 -19.53
C ILE A 22 -8.15 15.50 -18.62
N HIS A 23 -7.72 16.53 -17.90
CA HIS A 23 -8.57 17.32 -17.01
C HIS A 23 -8.64 18.77 -17.51
N ASP A 24 -9.50 19.01 -18.49
CA ASP A 24 -9.79 20.35 -19.00
C ASP A 24 -11.14 20.87 -18.43
N ASN A 25 -11.17 22.15 -18.07
CA ASN A 25 -12.37 22.80 -17.57
C ASN A 25 -13.47 22.87 -18.64
N ALA A 26 -13.11 22.89 -19.93
CA ALA A 26 -14.08 22.80 -21.01
C ALA A 26 -14.86 21.47 -20.99
N LEU A 27 -14.15 20.35 -20.78
CA LEU A 27 -14.75 19.01 -20.70
C LEU A 27 -15.69 18.87 -19.50
N ARG A 28 -15.41 19.58 -18.40
CA ARG A 28 -16.31 19.62 -17.24
C ARG A 28 -17.65 20.26 -17.58
N ALA A 29 -17.66 21.39 -18.30
CA ALA A 29 -18.90 22.06 -18.68
C ALA A 29 -19.74 21.19 -19.65
N ASP A 30 -19.07 20.46 -20.54
CA ASP A 30 -19.75 19.53 -21.44
C ASP A 30 -20.32 18.31 -20.70
N PHE A 31 -19.59 17.80 -19.70
CA PHE A 31 -20.09 16.76 -18.79
C PHE A 31 -21.35 17.21 -18.05
N GLU A 32 -21.36 18.42 -17.47
CA GLU A 32 -22.53 18.95 -16.74
C GLU A 32 -23.77 19.06 -17.65
N LYS A 33 -23.59 19.42 -18.92
CA LYS A 33 -24.68 19.42 -19.93
C LYS A 33 -25.12 18.01 -20.34
N ALA A 34 -24.18 17.07 -20.45
CA ALA A 34 -24.48 15.69 -20.81
C ALA A 34 -25.25 14.97 -19.69
N GLN A 35 -24.85 15.20 -18.43
CA GLN A 35 -25.49 14.58 -17.27
C GLN A 35 -26.95 15.03 -17.07
N GLN A 36 -27.32 16.23 -17.53
CA GLN A 36 -28.72 16.66 -17.57
C GLN A 36 -29.58 15.85 -18.57
N LYS A 37 -28.97 15.31 -19.63
CA LYS A 37 -29.68 14.58 -20.68
C LYS A 37 -29.73 13.08 -20.41
N PHE A 38 -28.64 12.53 -19.89
CA PHE A 38 -28.52 11.10 -19.67
C PHE A 38 -27.56 10.81 -18.51
N ASP A 39 -27.91 9.83 -17.70
CA ASP A 39 -27.08 9.41 -16.59
C ASP A 39 -26.04 8.39 -17.04
N HIS A 40 -24.79 8.82 -17.02
CA HIS A 40 -23.64 8.04 -17.47
C HIS A 40 -22.98 7.24 -16.33
N TYR A 41 -23.49 7.31 -15.09
CA TYR A 41 -22.99 6.55 -13.93
C TYR A 41 -21.48 6.74 -13.64
N TYR A 42 -20.93 7.92 -13.96
CA TYR A 42 -19.51 8.24 -13.70
C TYR A 42 -19.17 8.30 -12.20
N ASP A 43 -20.17 8.47 -11.36
CA ASP A 43 -20.09 8.39 -9.91
C ASP A 43 -19.75 6.97 -9.41
N VAL A 44 -20.23 5.92 -10.08
CA VAL A 44 -19.86 4.53 -9.76
C VAL A 44 -18.36 4.31 -10.00
N ASP A 45 -17.88 4.66 -11.20
CA ASP A 45 -16.46 4.55 -11.57
C ASP A 45 -15.58 5.42 -10.65
N ALA A 46 -16.06 6.61 -10.27
CA ALA A 46 -15.36 7.48 -9.33
C ALA A 46 -15.29 6.86 -7.92
N THR A 47 -16.36 6.24 -7.46
CA THR A 47 -16.41 5.58 -6.13
C THR A 47 -15.42 4.43 -6.07
N GLU A 48 -15.40 3.55 -7.08
CA GLU A 48 -14.43 2.45 -7.17
C GLU A 48 -12.98 2.97 -7.14
N HIS A 49 -12.70 4.04 -7.87
CA HIS A 49 -11.38 4.65 -7.90
C HIS A 49 -10.97 5.26 -6.55
N LEU A 50 -11.88 5.99 -5.90
CA LEU A 50 -11.63 6.58 -4.58
C LEU A 50 -11.48 5.50 -3.50
N GLN A 51 -12.24 4.42 -3.57
CA GLN A 51 -12.16 3.30 -2.63
C GLN A 51 -10.82 2.59 -2.76
N ALA A 52 -10.38 2.30 -3.99
CA ALA A 52 -9.05 1.74 -4.24
C ALA A 52 -7.95 2.67 -3.68
N PHE A 53 -8.07 3.98 -3.94
CA PHE A 53 -7.12 4.97 -3.44
C PHE A 53 -7.04 5.04 -1.91
N ILE A 54 -8.19 5.07 -1.22
CA ILE A 54 -8.24 5.11 0.24
C ILE A 54 -7.68 3.81 0.82
N SER A 55 -8.03 2.65 0.26
CA SER A 55 -7.51 1.35 0.72
C SER A 55 -5.99 1.26 0.63
N ASP A 56 -5.39 1.83 -0.43
CA ASP A 56 -3.94 1.89 -0.58
C ASP A 56 -3.30 2.83 0.45
N CYS A 57 -3.94 3.96 0.76
CA CYS A 57 -3.47 4.91 1.76
C CYS A 57 -3.57 4.34 3.17
N ASP A 58 -4.65 3.65 3.49
CA ASP A 58 -4.85 3.03 4.81
C ASP A 58 -3.84 1.90 5.01
N ARG A 59 -3.63 1.04 4.00
CA ARG A 59 -2.57 0.03 4.02
C ARG A 59 -1.17 0.62 4.25
N ARG A 60 -0.86 1.75 3.60
CA ARG A 60 0.40 2.48 3.83
C ARG A 60 0.49 3.03 5.25
N THR A 61 -0.61 3.56 5.78
CA THR A 61 -0.69 4.10 7.14
C THR A 61 -0.48 3.01 8.18
N GLU A 62 -1.11 1.85 8.00
CA GLU A 62 -0.92 0.68 8.86
C GLU A 62 0.50 0.14 8.81
N ALA A 63 1.10 0.03 7.61
CA ALA A 63 2.49 -0.38 7.46
C ALA A 63 3.45 0.61 8.15
N ALA A 64 3.19 1.91 8.04
CA ALA A 64 3.97 2.94 8.73
C ALA A 64 3.81 2.85 10.25
N ARG A 65 2.58 2.63 10.75
CA ARG A 65 2.31 2.39 12.17
C ARG A 65 3.05 1.16 12.69
N LYS A 66 2.95 0.04 11.97
CA LYS A 66 3.58 -1.22 12.36
C LYS A 66 5.10 -1.07 12.46
N ARG A 67 5.74 -0.46 11.45
CA ARG A 67 7.19 -0.16 11.50
C ARG A 67 7.57 0.72 12.68
N LEU A 68 6.75 1.73 12.97
CA LEU A 68 6.99 2.62 14.08
C LEU A 68 6.86 1.90 15.43
N LEU A 69 5.86 1.02 15.56
CA LEU A 69 5.69 0.19 16.75
C LEU A 69 6.82 -0.82 16.93
N GLU A 70 7.21 -1.54 15.86
CA GLU A 70 8.33 -2.50 15.89
C GLU A 70 9.63 -1.81 16.31
N THR A 71 9.96 -0.65 15.73
CA THR A 71 11.14 0.12 16.13
C THR A 71 11.05 0.62 17.56
N GLN A 72 9.86 1.01 18.04
CA GLN A 72 9.66 1.39 19.44
C GLN A 72 9.87 0.21 20.38
N GLU A 73 9.29 -0.96 20.07
CA GLU A 73 9.41 -2.18 20.85
C GLU A 73 10.86 -2.68 20.91
N GLU A 74 11.54 -2.77 19.76
CA GLU A 74 12.96 -3.16 19.68
C GLU A 74 13.84 -2.25 20.54
N LEU A 75 13.64 -0.94 20.44
CA LEU A 75 14.38 0.04 21.24
C LEU A 75 14.05 -0.08 22.73
N THR A 76 12.79 -0.28 23.10
CA THR A 76 12.42 -0.46 24.51
C THR A 76 12.98 -1.76 25.09
N ALA A 77 13.01 -2.84 24.32
CA ALA A 77 13.55 -4.12 24.74
C ALA A 77 15.07 -4.05 24.92
N GLU A 78 15.80 -3.48 23.95
CA GLU A 78 17.25 -3.33 24.04
C GLU A 78 17.67 -2.42 25.20
N VAL A 79 16.95 -1.31 25.41
CA VAL A 79 17.18 -0.40 26.54
C VAL A 79 16.82 -1.08 27.86
N ALA A 80 15.73 -1.85 27.93
CA ALA A 80 15.35 -2.57 29.14
C ALA A 80 16.36 -3.67 29.50
N GLU A 81 16.86 -4.44 28.53
CA GLU A 81 17.88 -5.46 28.77
C GLU A 81 19.18 -4.85 29.32
N LYS A 82 19.65 -3.75 28.74
CA LYS A 82 20.86 -3.07 29.20
C LYS A 82 20.66 -2.41 30.57
N ALA A 83 19.49 -1.85 30.83
CA ALA A 83 19.13 -1.36 32.16
C ALA A 83 19.09 -2.48 33.20
N ASN A 84 18.49 -3.62 32.86
CA ASN A 84 18.44 -4.81 33.72
C ASN A 84 19.84 -5.34 34.03
N ALA A 85 20.76 -5.37 33.06
CA ALA A 85 22.14 -5.77 33.28
C ALA A 85 22.87 -4.87 34.31
N VAL A 86 22.63 -3.55 34.26
CA VAL A 86 23.16 -2.61 35.26
C VAL A 86 22.54 -2.87 36.64
N HIS A 87 21.23 -3.12 36.70
CA HIS A 87 20.53 -3.43 37.95
C HIS A 87 21.02 -4.75 38.57
N GLU A 88 21.18 -5.82 37.79
CA GLU A 88 21.72 -7.09 38.28
C GLU A 88 23.14 -6.96 38.83
N LEU A 89 24.01 -6.19 38.17
CA LEU A 89 25.36 -5.92 38.66
C LEU A 89 25.32 -5.11 39.97
N ALA A 90 24.40 -4.14 40.08
CA ALA A 90 24.21 -3.37 41.30
C ALA A 90 23.71 -4.26 42.47
N GLU A 91 22.78 -5.18 42.22
CA GLU A 91 22.31 -6.14 43.22
C GLU A 91 23.42 -7.09 43.66
N LYS A 92 24.20 -7.63 42.72
CA LYS A 92 25.35 -8.50 43.02
C LYS A 92 26.39 -7.78 43.88
N ILE A 93 26.70 -6.52 43.56
CA ILE A 93 27.58 -5.67 44.38
C ILE A 93 27.00 -5.48 45.79
N GLY A 94 25.69 -5.22 45.91
CA GLY A 94 25.04 -5.08 47.22
C GLY A 94 25.12 -6.35 48.06
N GLN A 95 24.90 -7.52 47.44
CA GLN A 95 24.98 -8.82 48.12
C GLN A 95 26.40 -9.18 48.55
N THR A 96 27.41 -8.95 47.71
CA THR A 96 28.81 -9.22 48.05
C THR A 96 29.34 -8.25 49.09
N LEU A 97 28.91 -6.99 49.05
CA LEU A 97 29.28 -5.98 50.04
C LEU A 97 28.72 -6.31 51.42
N ALA A 98 27.46 -6.74 51.52
CA ALA A 98 26.88 -7.21 52.78
C ALA A 98 27.65 -8.41 53.37
N LYS A 99 28.08 -9.36 52.53
CA LYS A 99 28.91 -10.51 52.96
C LYS A 99 30.31 -10.10 53.40
N ALA A 100 30.92 -9.13 52.71
CA ALA A 100 32.23 -8.59 53.07
C ALA A 100 32.20 -7.87 54.43
N GLU A 101 31.12 -7.13 54.70
CA GLU A 101 30.88 -6.47 55.99
C GLU A 101 30.69 -7.50 57.13
N GLU A 102 29.92 -8.55 56.90
CA GLU A 102 29.70 -9.60 57.90
C GLU A 102 30.99 -10.36 58.28
N LEU A 103 31.80 -10.73 57.28
CA LEU A 103 33.11 -11.36 57.52
C LEU A 103 34.10 -10.40 58.20
N GLY A 104 34.02 -9.11 57.88
CA GLY A 104 34.77 -8.06 58.58
C GLY A 104 34.39 -7.95 60.05
N ALA A 105 33.10 -8.04 60.37
CA ALA A 105 32.59 -8.02 61.75
C ALA A 105 33.01 -9.27 62.54
N GLN A 106 33.18 -10.42 61.88
CA GLN A 106 33.68 -11.66 62.47
C GLN A 106 35.21 -11.68 62.68
N GLY A 107 35.93 -10.65 62.21
CA GLY A 107 37.39 -10.52 62.34
C GLY A 107 38.19 -11.30 61.29
N LEU A 108 37.54 -11.84 60.26
CA LEU A 108 38.18 -12.54 59.13
C LEU A 108 38.63 -11.52 58.07
N VAL A 109 39.65 -10.74 58.41
CA VAL A 109 40.12 -9.59 57.61
C VAL A 109 40.65 -10.02 56.23
N ASP A 110 41.37 -11.14 56.15
CA ASP A 110 41.96 -11.61 54.89
C ASP A 110 40.91 -12.04 53.87
N ASP A 111 39.81 -12.66 54.31
CA ASP A 111 38.73 -13.11 53.42
C ASP A 111 37.79 -11.95 53.05
N SER A 112 37.60 -10.98 53.96
CA SER A 112 36.91 -9.71 53.66
C SER A 112 37.65 -8.91 52.57
N LEU A 113 38.99 -8.83 52.65
CA LEU A 113 39.83 -8.17 51.62
C LEU A 113 39.70 -8.81 50.23
N LYS A 114 39.63 -10.14 50.14
CA LYS A 114 39.41 -10.83 48.86
C LYS A 114 38.06 -10.47 48.24
N LEU A 115 36.99 -10.48 49.05
CA LEU A 115 35.65 -10.09 48.59
C LEU A 115 35.58 -8.61 48.19
N MET A 116 36.33 -7.74 48.86
CA MET A 116 36.46 -6.33 48.47
C MET A 116 37.14 -6.17 47.10
N GLY A 117 38.15 -6.99 46.78
CA GLY A 117 38.74 -7.05 45.44
C GLY A 117 37.73 -7.48 44.37
N GLU A 118 36.90 -8.49 44.66
CA GLU A 118 35.81 -8.92 43.76
C GLU A 118 34.75 -7.82 43.56
N ILE A 119 34.46 -7.03 44.60
CA ILE A 119 33.56 -5.87 44.51
C ILE A 119 34.13 -4.78 43.60
N GLU A 120 35.44 -4.52 43.65
CA GLU A 120 36.10 -3.55 42.76
C GLU A 120 36.00 -3.99 41.29
N ASP A 121 36.22 -5.28 41.01
CA ASP A 121 36.03 -5.85 39.66
C ASP A 121 34.56 -5.75 39.19
N LEU A 122 33.60 -6.03 40.08
CA LEU A 122 32.18 -5.88 39.77
C LEU A 122 31.79 -4.40 39.55
N ARG A 123 32.37 -3.46 40.31
CA ARG A 123 32.17 -2.02 40.09
C ARG A 123 32.72 -1.57 38.75
N LYS A 124 33.87 -2.08 38.33
CA LYS A 124 34.44 -1.79 37.00
C LYS A 124 33.53 -2.30 35.89
N LYS A 125 33.05 -3.54 36.00
CA LYS A 125 32.06 -4.12 35.06
C LYS A 125 30.74 -3.35 35.05
N LYS A 126 30.28 -2.86 36.21
CA LYS A 126 29.10 -2.00 36.32
C LYS A 126 29.31 -0.68 35.58
N SER A 127 30.45 -0.02 35.75
CA SER A 127 30.79 1.21 35.02
C SER A 127 30.78 0.98 33.50
N GLU A 128 31.37 -0.11 33.04
CA GLU A 128 31.37 -0.50 31.62
C GLU A 128 29.94 -0.78 31.10
N ALA A 129 29.10 -1.42 31.92
CA ALA A 129 27.68 -1.65 31.61
C ALA A 129 26.86 -0.35 31.59
N GLU A 130 27.14 0.60 32.48
CA GLU A 130 26.50 1.92 32.50
C GLU A 130 26.91 2.78 31.31
N ASP A 131 28.19 2.73 30.91
CA ASP A 131 28.70 3.42 29.74
C ASP A 131 28.11 2.84 28.46
N THR A 132 28.03 1.51 28.35
CA THR A 132 27.35 0.87 27.21
C THR A 132 25.86 1.17 27.20
N TYR A 133 25.18 1.22 28.34
CA TYR A 133 23.78 1.64 28.45
C TYR A 133 23.57 3.08 27.96
N ARG A 134 24.37 4.04 28.46
CA ARG A 134 24.30 5.44 28.00
C ARG A 134 24.59 5.59 26.51
N ASN A 135 25.61 4.91 26.01
CA ASN A 135 26.00 4.97 24.60
C ASN A 135 25.03 4.22 23.68
N SER A 136 24.32 3.22 24.20
CA SER A 136 23.28 2.48 23.49
C SER A 136 21.94 3.20 23.37
N MET A 137 21.86 4.41 23.93
CA MET A 137 20.69 5.26 23.79
C MET A 137 20.99 6.40 22.79
N PRO A 138 21.09 6.14 21.46
CA PRO A 138 21.26 7.21 20.49
C PRO A 138 20.12 8.21 20.58
N VAL A 139 20.48 9.50 20.59
CA VAL A 139 19.52 10.62 20.49
C VAL A 139 18.57 10.45 19.30
N SER A 140 19.06 9.85 18.20
CA SER A 140 18.28 9.57 16.98
C SER A 140 17.16 8.55 17.20
N SER A 141 17.42 7.47 17.95
CA SER A 141 16.45 6.42 18.25
C SER A 141 15.34 6.92 19.19
N TYR A 142 15.73 7.74 20.16
CA TYR A 142 14.79 8.41 21.07
C TYR A 142 13.87 9.40 20.35
N GLN A 143 14.34 10.02 19.27
CA GLN A 143 13.49 10.88 18.43
C GLN A 143 12.42 10.07 17.68
N GLN A 144 12.71 8.83 17.27
CA GLN A 144 11.74 7.96 16.59
C GLN A 144 10.62 7.47 17.55
N GLN A 145 10.93 7.25 18.82
CA GLN A 145 9.91 6.95 19.85
C GLN A 145 8.93 8.10 20.09
N LYS A 146 9.33 9.33 19.76
CA LYS A 146 8.50 10.53 19.94
C LYS A 146 7.62 10.85 18.76
N LEU A 147 7.59 10.01 17.73
CA LEU A 147 6.75 10.20 16.56
C LEU A 147 5.44 9.41 16.71
N ARG A 148 4.39 9.92 16.06
CA ARG A 148 3.13 9.24 15.78
C ARG A 148 2.84 9.36 14.29
N VAL A 149 2.11 8.41 13.71
CA VAL A 149 1.63 8.53 12.33
C VAL A 149 0.25 9.21 12.35
N CYS A 150 0.00 10.14 11.43
CA CYS A 150 -1.31 10.73 11.20
C CYS A 150 -2.26 9.75 10.51
N ASP A 151 -3.47 9.60 11.04
CA ASP A 151 -4.50 8.68 10.53
C ASP A 151 -5.07 9.07 9.16
N VAL A 152 -4.86 10.31 8.74
CA VAL A 152 -5.46 10.87 7.52
C VAL A 152 -4.49 10.89 6.36
N CYS A 153 -3.27 11.36 6.59
CA CYS A 153 -2.29 11.60 5.51
C CYS A 153 -0.96 10.87 5.74
N SER A 154 -0.94 9.87 6.61
CA SER A 154 0.19 8.94 6.82
C SER A 154 1.54 9.58 7.15
N ALA A 155 1.57 10.86 7.52
CA ALA A 155 2.78 11.59 7.85
C ALA A 155 3.18 11.32 9.31
N TYR A 156 4.48 11.36 9.60
CA TYR A 156 4.99 11.30 10.95
C TYR A 156 4.89 12.68 11.62
N LEU A 157 4.27 12.75 12.79
CA LEU A 157 4.15 13.93 13.65
C LEU A 157 4.86 13.67 14.97
N GLY A 158 5.51 14.67 15.55
CA GLY A 158 6.01 14.56 16.91
C GLY A 158 4.86 14.63 17.93
N ILE A 159 4.90 13.77 18.95
CA ILE A 159 3.97 13.82 20.09
C ILE A 159 4.09 15.15 20.85
N HIS A 160 5.31 15.72 20.86
CA HIS A 160 5.65 16.96 21.56
C HIS A 160 5.77 18.16 20.60
N ASP A 161 5.21 18.05 19.40
CA ASP A 161 5.20 19.18 18.49
C ASP A 161 4.28 20.29 19.02
N ASN A 162 4.71 21.54 18.86
CA ASN A 162 3.94 22.73 19.24
C ASN A 162 2.64 22.79 18.42
N ASP A 163 1.54 23.22 19.04
CA ASP A 163 0.23 23.46 18.42
C ASP A 163 0.32 24.25 17.11
N ARG A 164 1.24 25.21 17.00
CA ARG A 164 1.47 25.93 15.74
C ARG A 164 1.86 24.99 14.58
N ARG A 165 2.78 24.04 14.83
CA ARG A 165 3.24 23.06 13.82
C ARG A 165 2.15 22.04 13.50
N LEU A 166 1.37 21.65 14.51
CA LEU A 166 0.19 20.80 14.32
C LEU A 166 -0.86 21.50 13.46
N ALA A 167 -1.11 22.80 13.68
CA ALA A 167 -2.02 23.59 12.86
C ALA A 167 -1.56 23.67 11.39
N ASP A 168 -0.25 23.84 11.14
CA ASP A 168 0.30 23.83 9.77
C ASP A 168 0.12 22.46 9.09
N HIS A 169 0.17 21.37 9.86
CA HIS A 169 -0.11 20.02 9.36
C HIS A 169 -1.59 19.83 9.01
N PHE A 170 -2.49 20.13 9.95
CA PHE A 170 -3.94 19.95 9.77
C PHE A 170 -4.54 20.92 8.75
N GLY A 171 -4.00 22.14 8.67
CA GLY A 171 -4.33 23.15 7.66
C GLY A 171 -3.62 22.92 6.32
N GLY A 172 -2.78 21.88 6.22
CA GLY A 172 -2.05 21.55 5.00
C GLY A 172 -2.97 21.05 3.88
N LYS A 173 -2.61 21.37 2.63
CA LYS A 173 -3.37 20.95 1.43
C LYS A 173 -3.54 19.43 1.34
N LEU A 174 -2.52 18.66 1.76
CA LEU A 174 -2.59 17.20 1.77
C LEU A 174 -3.62 16.69 2.77
N HIS A 175 -3.53 17.12 4.04
CA HIS A 175 -4.43 16.66 5.09
C HIS A 175 -5.89 17.02 4.76
N LEU A 176 -6.15 18.27 4.37
CA LEU A 176 -7.48 18.72 3.96
C LEU A 176 -7.97 18.03 2.68
N GLY A 177 -7.08 17.69 1.76
CA GLY A 177 -7.41 16.92 0.55
C GLY A 177 -7.91 15.51 0.89
N PHE A 178 -7.22 14.81 1.79
CA PHE A 178 -7.60 13.48 2.25
C PHE A 178 -8.92 13.48 3.03
N ILE A 179 -9.18 14.50 3.86
CA ILE A 179 -10.47 14.66 4.54
C ILE A 179 -11.59 14.77 3.50
N LYS A 180 -11.45 15.68 2.52
CA LYS A 180 -12.44 15.85 1.46
C LYS A 180 -12.66 14.58 0.65
N ILE A 181 -11.61 13.82 0.37
CA ILE A 181 -11.71 12.55 -0.35
C ILE A 181 -12.50 11.51 0.46
N ARG A 182 -12.22 11.37 1.76
CA ARG A 182 -12.94 10.46 2.65
C ARG A 182 -14.40 10.87 2.85
N GLU A 183 -14.68 12.16 3.01
CA GLU A 183 -16.05 12.69 3.05
C GLU A 183 -16.81 12.39 1.75
N LYS A 184 -16.19 12.65 0.60
CA LYS A 184 -16.80 12.38 -0.71
C LYS A 184 -17.04 10.89 -0.95
N LEU A 185 -16.14 10.03 -0.50
CA LEU A 185 -16.33 8.58 -0.55
C LEU A 185 -17.53 8.17 0.33
N SER A 186 -17.62 8.67 1.56
CA SER A 186 -18.77 8.36 2.45
C SER A 186 -20.11 8.84 1.89
N GLU A 187 -20.13 9.98 1.19
CA GLU A 187 -21.33 10.46 0.49
C GLU A 187 -21.74 9.52 -0.66
N LEU A 188 -20.77 9.08 -1.46
CA LEU A 188 -21.00 8.24 -2.63
C LEU A 188 -21.33 6.79 -2.26
N GLU A 189 -20.73 6.24 -1.21
CA GLU A 189 -20.97 4.88 -0.73
C GLU A 189 -22.43 4.62 -0.37
N LYS A 190 -23.14 5.62 0.17
CA LYS A 190 -24.57 5.48 0.54
C LYS A 190 -25.45 5.11 -0.65
N ASN A 191 -25.13 5.66 -1.82
CA ASN A 191 -25.89 5.42 -3.05
C ASN A 191 -25.19 4.40 -3.95
N TYR A 192 -24.00 3.91 -3.57
CA TYR A 192 -23.15 3.11 -4.44
C TYR A 192 -23.82 1.79 -4.82
N GLU A 193 -24.40 1.06 -3.87
CA GLU A 193 -25.00 -0.25 -4.15
C GLU A 193 -26.14 -0.15 -5.17
N GLU A 194 -27.07 0.79 -4.96
CA GLU A 194 -28.20 1.02 -5.86
C GLU A 194 -27.73 1.49 -7.25
N ARG A 195 -26.78 2.43 -7.29
CA ARG A 195 -26.24 3.00 -8.54
C ARG A 195 -25.40 1.98 -9.31
N HIS A 196 -24.61 1.17 -8.63
CA HIS A 196 -23.79 0.11 -9.19
C HIS A 196 -24.67 -1.01 -9.75
N GLU A 197 -25.73 -1.42 -9.04
CA GLU A 197 -26.70 -2.36 -9.59
C GLU A 197 -27.44 -1.82 -10.81
N ALA A 198 -27.87 -0.55 -10.76
CA ALA A 198 -28.52 0.11 -11.88
C ALA A 198 -27.59 0.17 -13.11
N ARG A 199 -26.31 0.48 -12.91
CA ARG A 199 -25.28 0.45 -13.97
C ARG A 199 -25.11 -0.97 -14.55
N ARG A 200 -25.03 -2.00 -13.71
CA ARG A 200 -24.90 -3.39 -14.17
C ARG A 200 -26.10 -3.83 -15.01
N LYS A 201 -27.33 -3.51 -14.56
CA LYS A 201 -28.57 -3.80 -15.30
C LYS A 201 -28.62 -3.05 -16.62
N PHE A 202 -28.19 -1.79 -16.64
CA PHE A 202 -28.09 -0.98 -17.86
C PHE A 202 -27.12 -1.59 -18.87
N ASP A 203 -25.90 -1.94 -18.43
CA ASP A 203 -24.87 -2.53 -19.28
C ASP A 203 -25.28 -3.91 -19.83
N GLU A 204 -25.98 -4.73 -19.02
CA GLU A 204 -26.55 -6.01 -19.45
C GLU A 204 -27.63 -5.82 -20.52
N GLN A 205 -28.54 -4.87 -20.33
CA GLN A 205 -29.60 -4.58 -21.29
C GLN A 205 -29.05 -4.06 -22.62
N GLU A 206 -28.02 -3.20 -22.59
CA GLU A 206 -27.35 -2.72 -23.80
C GLU A 206 -26.58 -3.82 -24.53
N ARG A 207 -25.94 -4.75 -23.80
CA ARG A 207 -25.33 -5.96 -24.39
C ARG A 207 -26.37 -6.83 -25.07
N TYR A 208 -27.50 -7.10 -24.41
CA TYR A 208 -28.58 -7.88 -24.99
C TYR A 208 -29.11 -7.27 -26.29
N LYS A 209 -29.38 -5.96 -26.32
CA LYS A 209 -29.81 -5.24 -27.54
C LYS A 209 -28.76 -5.32 -28.65
N ARG A 210 -27.46 -5.27 -28.31
CA ARG A 210 -26.38 -5.38 -29.29
C ARG A 210 -26.29 -6.78 -29.89
N ASP A 211 -26.46 -7.81 -29.07
CA ASP A 211 -26.42 -9.21 -29.49
C ASP A 211 -27.64 -9.61 -30.31
N ASP A 212 -28.83 -9.11 -29.94
CA ASP A 212 -30.06 -9.21 -30.74
C ASP A 212 -29.86 -8.62 -32.15
N LYS A 213 -29.36 -7.37 -32.23
CA LYS A 213 -29.05 -6.70 -33.52
C LYS A 213 -28.04 -7.49 -34.36
N ARG A 214 -27.04 -8.12 -33.72
CA ARG A 214 -26.07 -9.00 -34.41
C ARG A 214 -26.75 -10.27 -34.93
N SER A 215 -27.58 -10.92 -34.13
CA SER A 215 -28.36 -12.10 -34.51
C SER A 215 -29.28 -11.82 -35.71
N HIS A 216 -29.98 -10.69 -35.71
CA HIS A 216 -30.84 -10.26 -36.82
C HIS A 216 -30.08 -9.98 -38.12
N ARG A 217 -28.85 -9.44 -38.06
CA ARG A 217 -27.98 -9.25 -39.23
C ARG A 217 -27.48 -10.59 -39.80
N SER A 218 -27.07 -11.51 -38.95
CA SER A 218 -26.62 -12.85 -39.37
C SER A 218 -27.73 -13.64 -40.07
N ARG A 219 -28.97 -13.56 -39.56
CA ARG A 219 -30.14 -14.25 -40.13
C ARG A 219 -30.61 -13.66 -41.47
N SER A 220 -30.31 -12.39 -41.74
CA SER A 220 -30.63 -11.71 -43.01
C SER A 220 -29.54 -11.88 -44.07
N GLY A 221 -28.29 -12.14 -43.67
CA GLY A 221 -27.16 -12.39 -44.59
C GLY A 221 -27.21 -13.75 -45.29
N ASP A 222 -27.72 -14.79 -44.62
CA ASP A 222 -27.76 -16.16 -45.15
C ASP A 222 -28.74 -16.35 -46.33
N ARG A 223 -29.69 -15.42 -46.50
CA ARG A 223 -30.65 -15.45 -47.64
C ARG A 223 -30.08 -14.88 -48.93
N ASN A 224 -29.00 -14.10 -48.90
CA ASN A 224 -28.46 -13.43 -50.10
C ASN A 224 -27.29 -14.19 -50.74
N ASP A 225 -26.62 -15.09 -50.02
CA ASP A 225 -25.48 -15.86 -50.55
C ASP A 225 -25.90 -17.13 -51.35
N ARG A 226 -27.19 -17.48 -51.33
CA ARG A 226 -27.73 -18.54 -52.20
C ARG A 226 -28.05 -18.06 -53.62
N HIS A 227 -28.02 -16.75 -53.89
CA HIS A 227 -28.40 -16.22 -55.21
C HIS A 227 -27.22 -15.83 -56.12
N ARG A 228 -25.97 -15.86 -55.62
CA ARG A 228 -24.77 -15.59 -56.44
C ARG A 228 -24.06 -16.85 -56.96
N ARG A 229 -24.49 -18.06 -56.57
CA ARG A 229 -23.85 -19.32 -57.00
C ARG A 229 -24.48 -19.99 -58.23
N SER A 230 -25.32 -19.27 -58.99
CA SER A 230 -26.02 -19.80 -60.18
C SER A 230 -25.71 -19.07 -61.50
N ARG A 231 -24.69 -18.20 -61.57
CA ARG A 231 -24.33 -17.50 -62.82
C ARG A 231 -22.84 -17.55 -63.14
N SER A 232 -22.33 -18.74 -63.46
CA SER A 232 -21.23 -18.97 -64.43
C SER A 232 -20.87 -20.46 -64.54
N ARG A 233 -21.81 -21.27 -65.05
CA ARG A 233 -21.49 -22.54 -65.72
C ARG A 233 -21.61 -22.31 -67.22
N SER A 234 -20.50 -22.03 -67.88
CA SER A 234 -20.14 -22.59 -69.19
C SER A 234 -18.91 -21.90 -69.77
N ARG A 235 -17.75 -22.58 -69.71
CA ARG A 235 -17.07 -23.10 -70.91
C ARG A 235 -15.69 -23.68 -70.57
N HIS A 236 -15.43 -24.80 -71.24
CA HIS A 236 -14.13 -25.38 -71.57
C HIS A 236 -13.47 -26.36 -70.58
N SER A 237 -13.94 -27.60 -70.74
CA SER A 237 -13.15 -28.81 -70.59
C SER A 237 -11.90 -28.77 -71.48
N ARG A 238 -10.71 -28.89 -70.90
CA ARG A 238 -9.54 -29.47 -71.58
C ARG A 238 -8.72 -30.30 -70.58
N HIS A 239 -8.78 -31.60 -70.79
CA HIS A 239 -7.91 -32.61 -70.21
C HIS A 239 -6.45 -32.35 -70.58
N ARG A 240 -5.52 -32.42 -69.62
CA ARG A 240 -4.24 -33.12 -69.83
C ARG A 240 -3.55 -33.48 -68.52
N SER A 241 -3.24 -34.76 -68.43
CA SER A 241 -2.62 -35.52 -67.36
C SER A 241 -1.13 -35.22 -67.18
N ARG A 242 -0.64 -35.23 -65.92
CA ARG A 242 0.47 -36.09 -65.43
C ARG A 242 1.03 -35.64 -64.07
N SER A 243 0.81 -36.49 -63.06
CA SER A 243 1.78 -37.01 -62.07
C SER A 243 2.84 -36.08 -61.44
N ARG A 244 2.81 -35.93 -60.11
CA ARG A 244 3.75 -36.55 -59.14
C ARG A 244 3.64 -35.95 -57.72
N SER A 245 3.22 -36.79 -56.78
CA SER A 245 3.76 -36.99 -55.42
C SER A 245 4.38 -35.80 -54.65
N ARG A 246 3.83 -35.48 -53.48
CA ARG A 246 4.47 -35.79 -52.18
C ARG A 246 3.62 -35.38 -50.97
N SER A 247 3.46 -36.38 -50.12
CA SER A 247 3.05 -36.49 -48.73
C SER A 247 3.36 -35.29 -47.81
N ARG A 248 2.47 -35.01 -46.85
CA ARG A 248 2.76 -35.17 -45.41
C ARG A 248 1.53 -34.95 -44.53
N THR A 249 1.17 -36.02 -43.85
CA THR A 249 0.26 -36.16 -42.71
C THR A 249 0.93 -35.73 -41.41
N HIS A 250 0.16 -35.14 -40.48
CA HIS A 250 0.10 -35.43 -39.02
C HIS A 250 -0.44 -34.18 -38.29
N LYS A 251 -1.64 -34.22 -37.72
CA LYS A 251 -2.17 -34.91 -36.51
C LYS A 251 -2.15 -33.99 -35.28
N HIS A 252 -3.33 -33.94 -34.70
CA HIS A 252 -3.77 -33.36 -33.43
C HIS A 252 -3.10 -34.03 -32.22
N ASP A 253 -2.75 -33.26 -31.18
CA ASP A 253 -2.81 -33.59 -29.73
C ASP A 253 -2.49 -32.26 -28.99
N ARG A 254 -3.34 -31.62 -28.18
CA ARG A 254 -4.05 -31.95 -26.92
C ARG A 254 -3.15 -32.39 -25.76
N ARG A 255 -3.39 -31.72 -24.61
CA ARG A 255 -2.97 -31.98 -23.21
C ARG A 255 -1.57 -31.51 -22.82
N ASP A 256 -1.29 -31.05 -21.61
CA ASP A 256 -2.03 -30.53 -20.44
C ASP A 256 -0.92 -30.02 -19.49
N ARG A 257 -1.32 -29.32 -18.41
CA ARG A 257 -0.66 -29.20 -17.09
C ARG A 257 0.70 -29.92 -16.92
N ASP A 258 1.73 -29.35 -16.30
CA ASP A 258 1.71 -28.85 -14.92
C ASP A 258 3.14 -28.38 -14.53
N ARG A 259 3.20 -27.42 -13.60
CA ARG A 259 4.16 -27.33 -12.47
C ARG A 259 5.68 -27.14 -12.66
N ARG A 260 6.14 -26.17 -11.84
CA ARG A 260 7.47 -25.99 -11.19
C ARG A 260 8.57 -25.43 -12.10
N ARG A 261 9.51 -24.62 -11.64
CA ARG A 261 9.80 -23.85 -10.42
C ARG A 261 11.20 -23.31 -10.74
N HIS A 262 11.40 -22.00 -10.78
CA HIS A 262 12.69 -21.36 -10.53
C HIS A 262 12.40 -19.94 -10.07
#